data_AF-A0A644TTU2-F1
#
_entry.id   AF-A0A644TTU2-F1
#
_cell.length_a   1.000
_cell.length_b   1.000
_cell.length_c   1.000
_cell.angle_alpha   90.00
_cell.angle_beta   90.00
_cell.angle_gamma   90.00
#
_symmetry.space_group_name_H-M   'P 1'
#
loop_
_entity.id
_entity.type
_entity.pdbx_description
1 polymer ?
#
loop_
_entity_poly.entity_id
_entity_poly.type
_entity_poly.pdbx_seq_one_letter_code
_entity_poly.pdbx_strand_id
1 'polypeptide(L)'
;MIFKTSTSAKPYIVVLITIWYIFRMDTINSETIDGYFSALPRKAPADWEYLPDIGLYMDQLVTYLERQLELFTKAAGGSLITPSMINNYAKSKIVPRAEGKKYGKEHVALLLTVFTLKRVLSVQDMGSLVGKIGTASEVEEFYGRFRRGMEYSARETASLVGTALAEASDDDKHLDAKTLRDLALDLAVDASIRSYAAETLLAFANPGEAASDKEVKIKAKKEKAVSKKGKKASA
;
A
#
# COMPACT_ATOMS: atom_id res chain seq x y z
N MET A 1 -23.82 61.02 -6.90
CA MET A 1 -23.57 60.93 -5.45
C MET A 1 -23.07 59.52 -5.16
N ILE A 2 -21.75 59.33 -5.10
CA ILE A 2 -21.12 58.00 -4.98
C ILE A 2 -20.92 57.74 -3.48
N PHE A 3 -21.76 56.88 -2.88
CA PHE A 3 -21.50 56.38 -1.53
C PHE A 3 -20.46 55.26 -1.61
N LYS A 4 -19.23 55.61 -1.25
CA LYS A 4 -18.11 54.68 -1.05
C LYS A 4 -18.25 54.11 0.37
N THR A 5 -18.85 52.94 0.53
CA THR A 5 -18.90 52.25 1.83
C THR A 5 -17.53 51.64 2.13
N SER A 6 -16.74 52.38 2.90
CA SER A 6 -15.48 51.92 3.49
C SER A 6 -15.77 50.97 4.65
N THR A 7 -15.91 49.68 4.35
CA THR A 7 -15.96 48.63 5.38
C THR A 7 -14.54 48.21 5.73
N SER A 8 -13.80 49.10 6.40
CA SER A 8 -12.51 48.75 7.01
C SER A 8 -12.79 48.08 8.34
N ALA A 9 -12.72 46.74 8.36
CA ALA A 9 -12.75 45.98 9.62
C ALA A 9 -11.61 46.49 10.51
N LYS A 10 -11.93 46.84 11.75
CA LYS A 10 -10.94 47.40 12.69
C LYS A 10 -9.76 46.42 12.84
N PRO A 11 -8.51 46.89 12.89
CA PRO A 11 -7.32 46.05 12.78
C PRO A 11 -7.25 44.93 13.82
N TYR A 12 -7.78 45.16 15.02
CA TYR A 12 -7.85 44.15 16.08
C TYR A 12 -8.84 43.00 15.79
N ILE A 13 -9.88 43.23 14.99
CA ILE A 13 -10.84 42.18 14.56
C ILE A 13 -10.16 41.28 13.54
N VAL A 14 -9.39 41.85 12.60
CA VAL A 14 -8.62 41.07 11.63
C VAL A 14 -7.54 40.24 12.33
N VAL A 15 -6.87 40.80 13.35
CA VAL A 15 -5.90 40.07 14.17
C VAL A 15 -6.58 38.96 14.99
N LEU A 16 -7.74 39.19 15.61
CA LEU A 16 -8.49 38.14 16.32
C LEU A 16 -9.01 37.05 15.39
N ILE A 17 -9.50 37.40 14.19
CA ILE A 17 -9.90 36.42 13.17
C ILE A 17 -8.68 35.65 12.68
N THR A 18 -7.52 36.29 12.51
CA THR A 18 -6.29 35.64 12.06
C THR A 18 -5.71 34.75 13.15
N ILE A 19 -5.70 35.18 14.42
CA ILE A 19 -5.30 34.37 15.57
C ILE A 19 -6.26 33.20 15.75
N TRP A 20 -7.58 33.42 15.63
CA TRP A 20 -8.58 32.35 15.64
C TRP A 20 -8.43 31.40 14.45
N TYR A 21 -8.11 31.90 13.25
CA TYR A 21 -7.81 31.07 12.07
C TYR A 21 -6.52 30.28 12.25
N ILE A 22 -5.47 30.88 12.81
CA ILE A 22 -4.18 30.22 13.11
C ILE A 22 -4.38 29.16 14.19
N PHE A 23 -5.17 29.44 15.23
CA PHE A 23 -5.52 28.49 16.29
C PHE A 23 -6.46 27.38 15.78
N ARG A 24 -7.33 27.68 14.80
CA ARG A 24 -8.22 26.73 14.11
C ARG A 24 -7.53 25.95 12.99
N MET A 25 -6.37 26.38 12.50
CA MET A 25 -5.60 25.72 11.43
C MET A 25 -4.55 24.74 11.92
N ASP A 26 -4.22 24.73 13.21
CA ASP A 26 -3.25 23.78 13.79
C ASP A 26 -3.92 22.59 14.49
N THR A 27 -5.24 22.48 14.37
CA THR A 27 -6.00 21.40 14.97
C THR A 27 -6.04 20.21 14.04
N ILE A 28 -5.35 19.15 14.43
CA ILE A 28 -5.58 17.80 13.93
C ILE A 28 -7.04 17.44 14.28
N ASN A 29 -7.96 17.62 13.33
CA ASN A 29 -9.37 17.38 13.54
C ASN A 29 -9.65 15.86 13.50
N SER A 30 -10.08 15.29 14.62
CA SER A 30 -10.43 13.86 14.75
C SER A 30 -11.49 13.44 13.73
N GLU A 31 -12.47 14.32 13.42
CA GLU A 31 -13.48 14.05 12.40
C GLU A 31 -12.89 13.89 10.99
N THR A 32 -11.83 14.65 10.67
CA THR A 32 -11.17 14.55 9.35
C THR A 32 -10.38 13.26 9.23
N ILE A 33 -9.74 12.82 10.32
CA ILE A 33 -9.01 11.56 10.37
C ILE A 33 -10.00 10.39 10.31
N ASP A 34 -11.06 10.42 11.11
CA ASP A 34 -12.10 9.40 11.08
C ASP A 34 -12.77 9.29 9.70
N GLY A 35 -13.07 10.43 9.06
CA GLY A 35 -13.56 10.48 7.68
C GLY A 35 -12.61 9.85 6.66
N TYR A 36 -11.30 10.01 6.83
CA TYR A 36 -10.30 9.37 5.98
C TYR A 36 -10.26 7.85 6.17
N PHE A 37 -10.21 7.39 7.42
CA PHE A 37 -10.10 5.96 7.75
C PHE A 37 -11.40 5.19 7.43
N SER A 38 -12.57 5.77 7.72
CA SER A 38 -13.88 5.19 7.38
C SER A 38 -14.10 5.04 5.87
N ALA A 39 -13.31 5.74 5.03
CA ALA A 39 -13.32 5.58 3.58
C ALA A 39 -12.38 4.49 3.05
N LEU A 40 -11.47 3.95 3.88
CA LEU A 40 -10.50 2.92 3.45
C LEU A 40 -11.14 1.68 2.83
N PRO A 41 -12.24 1.10 3.38
CA PRO A 41 -12.84 -0.09 2.79
C PRO A 41 -13.31 0.13 1.35
N ARG A 42 -13.77 1.36 1.03
CA ARG A 42 -14.24 1.74 -0.32
C ARG A 42 -13.10 1.98 -1.33
N LYS A 43 -11.85 2.00 -0.86
CA LYS A 43 -10.67 2.20 -1.70
C LYS A 43 -9.99 0.89 -2.11
N ALA A 44 -10.60 -0.26 -1.81
CA ALA A 44 -10.19 -1.53 -2.39
C ALA A 44 -10.27 -1.46 -3.94
N PRO A 45 -9.41 -2.20 -4.67
CA PRO A 45 -9.51 -2.28 -6.13
C PRO A 45 -10.89 -2.74 -6.60
N ALA A 46 -11.20 -2.61 -7.89
CA ALA A 46 -12.48 -3.01 -8.48
C ALA A 46 -12.75 -4.53 -8.39
N ASP A 47 -14.03 -4.94 -8.36
CA ASP A 47 -14.41 -6.35 -8.47
C ASP A 47 -14.01 -6.96 -9.81
N TRP A 48 -13.92 -8.29 -9.85
CA TRP A 48 -13.55 -9.06 -11.03
C TRP A 48 -14.37 -8.67 -12.27
N GLU A 49 -15.69 -8.55 -12.11
CA GLU A 49 -16.62 -8.19 -13.19
C GLU A 49 -16.35 -6.79 -13.76
N TYR A 50 -15.80 -5.88 -12.94
CA TYR A 50 -15.48 -4.51 -13.34
C TYR A 50 -14.04 -4.32 -13.82
N LEU A 51 -13.22 -5.37 -13.77
CA LEU A 51 -11.89 -5.33 -14.37
C LEU A 51 -12.01 -5.23 -15.91
N PRO A 52 -11.07 -4.55 -16.59
CA PRO A 52 -11.09 -4.41 -18.04
C PRO A 52 -11.19 -5.77 -18.74
N ASP A 53 -12.22 -5.93 -19.57
CA ASP A 53 -12.45 -7.14 -20.38
C ASP A 53 -11.77 -7.07 -21.76
N ILE A 54 -11.02 -6.00 -22.00
CA ILE A 54 -10.19 -5.82 -23.19
C ILE A 54 -8.72 -5.92 -22.80
N GLY A 55 -7.92 -6.50 -23.70
CA GLY A 55 -6.47 -6.51 -23.52
C GLY A 55 -5.88 -5.09 -23.55
N LEU A 56 -5.26 -4.68 -22.45
CA LEU A 56 -4.65 -3.36 -22.29
C LEU A 56 -3.21 -3.35 -22.80
N TYR A 57 -2.79 -2.27 -23.46
CA TYR A 57 -1.37 -2.03 -23.72
C TYR A 57 -0.64 -1.57 -22.45
N MET A 58 0.69 -1.67 -22.42
CA MET A 58 1.51 -1.38 -21.24
C MET A 58 1.18 -0.03 -20.58
N ASP A 59 1.12 1.06 -21.34
CA ASP A 59 0.86 2.39 -20.78
C ASP A 59 -0.54 2.48 -20.17
N GLN A 60 -1.54 1.89 -20.83
CA GLN A 60 -2.92 1.82 -20.33
C GLN A 60 -3.01 0.99 -19.04
N LEU A 61 -2.28 -0.13 -18.99
CA LEU A 61 -2.19 -0.96 -17.80
C LEU A 61 -1.55 -0.20 -16.63
N VAL A 62 -0.43 0.49 -16.86
CA VAL A 62 0.24 1.30 -15.83
C VAL A 62 -0.73 2.34 -15.28
N THR A 63 -1.36 3.14 -16.15
CA THR A 63 -2.33 4.16 -15.73
C THR A 63 -3.51 3.56 -14.97
N TYR A 64 -4.01 2.39 -15.40
CA TYR A 64 -5.08 1.70 -14.71
C TYR A 64 -4.66 1.25 -13.30
N LEU A 65 -3.49 0.61 -13.17
CA LEU A 65 -2.97 0.13 -11.89
C LEU A 65 -2.72 1.28 -10.91
N GLU A 66 -2.17 2.41 -11.38
CA GLU A 66 -1.92 3.58 -10.54
C GLU A 66 -3.21 4.16 -9.96
N ARG A 67 -4.28 4.22 -10.76
CA ARG A 67 -5.60 4.66 -10.30
C ARG A 67 -6.23 3.70 -9.29
N GLN A 68 -6.06 2.40 -9.48
CA GLN A 68 -6.59 1.40 -8.55
C GLN A 68 -5.81 1.32 -7.24
N LEU A 69 -4.53 1.68 -7.26
CA LEU A 69 -3.61 1.53 -6.12
C LEU A 69 -3.25 2.87 -5.48
N GLU A 70 -4.09 3.89 -5.63
CA GLU A 70 -3.84 5.24 -5.11
C GLU A 70 -3.51 5.27 -3.61
N LEU A 71 -4.13 4.38 -2.83
CA LEU A 71 -3.80 4.18 -1.41
C LEU A 71 -2.32 3.91 -1.18
N PHE A 72 -1.73 3.05 -2.00
CA PHE A 72 -0.36 2.57 -1.83
C PHE A 72 0.67 3.46 -2.53
N THR A 73 0.25 4.25 -3.53
CA THR A 73 1.12 5.17 -4.28
C THR A 73 1.19 6.57 -3.65
N LYS A 74 0.09 7.10 -3.11
CA LYS A 74 0.06 8.48 -2.57
C LYS A 74 0.48 8.60 -1.09
N ALA A 75 0.16 7.62 -0.25
CA ALA A 75 0.30 7.75 1.21
C ALA A 75 1.75 7.79 1.75
N ALA A 76 2.78 7.63 0.92
CA ALA A 76 4.18 7.57 1.41
C ALA A 76 5.24 7.92 0.34
N GLY A 77 4.95 8.81 -0.62
CA GLY A 77 5.86 9.03 -1.76
C GLY A 77 6.10 7.73 -2.54
N GLY A 78 5.04 6.95 -2.73
CA GLY A 78 5.12 5.62 -3.30
C GLY A 78 5.76 5.63 -4.70
N SER A 79 6.52 4.58 -4.98
CA SER A 79 7.20 4.43 -6.26
C SER A 79 6.19 4.27 -7.40
N LEU A 80 6.37 5.07 -8.45
CA LEU A 80 5.62 4.99 -9.72
C LEU A 80 5.67 3.56 -10.26
N ILE A 81 4.54 3.09 -10.79
CA ILE A 81 4.48 1.76 -11.39
C ILE A 81 5.18 1.86 -12.74
N THR A 82 6.29 1.14 -12.91
CA THR A 82 7.05 1.19 -14.16
C THR A 82 6.82 -0.07 -15.01
N PRO A 83 6.89 0.04 -16.35
CA PRO A 83 6.87 -1.12 -17.25
C PRO A 83 7.91 -2.19 -16.91
N SER A 84 9.08 -1.78 -16.41
CA SER A 84 10.14 -2.70 -15.99
C SER A 84 9.70 -3.58 -14.83
N MET A 85 8.98 -3.03 -13.84
CA MET A 85 8.47 -3.82 -12.71
C MET A 85 7.46 -4.88 -13.18
N ILE A 86 6.53 -4.51 -14.05
CA ILE A 86 5.55 -5.45 -14.63
C ILE A 86 6.29 -6.59 -15.37
N ASN A 87 7.29 -6.24 -16.17
CA ASN A 87 8.11 -7.22 -16.87
C ASN A 87 8.92 -8.13 -15.94
N ASN A 88 9.36 -7.62 -14.78
CA ASN A 88 10.07 -8.44 -13.79
C ASN A 88 9.16 -9.52 -13.21
N TYR A 89 7.90 -9.19 -12.90
CA TYR A 89 6.92 -10.17 -12.42
C TYR A 89 6.51 -11.19 -13.48
N ALA A 90 6.46 -10.80 -14.75
CA ALA A 90 6.27 -11.74 -15.85
C ALA A 90 7.48 -12.69 -16.03
N LYS A 91 8.70 -12.16 -15.87
CA LYS A 91 9.94 -12.98 -15.94
C LYS A 91 10.04 -13.97 -14.78
N SER A 92 9.62 -13.58 -13.58
CA SER A 92 9.58 -14.46 -12.40
C SER A 92 8.39 -15.42 -12.39
N LYS A 93 7.58 -15.44 -13.47
CA LYS A 93 6.38 -16.29 -13.62
C LYS A 93 5.30 -16.09 -12.56
N ILE A 94 5.30 -14.93 -11.89
CA ILE A 94 4.25 -14.56 -10.94
C ILE A 94 3.02 -14.07 -11.70
N VAL A 95 3.25 -13.40 -12.83
CA VAL A 95 2.20 -12.99 -13.75
C VAL A 95 2.44 -13.69 -15.08
N PRO A 96 1.40 -14.17 -15.78
CA PRO A 96 1.54 -14.69 -17.14
C PRO A 96 2.20 -13.67 -18.08
N ARG A 97 2.81 -14.18 -19.15
CA ARG A 97 3.35 -13.29 -20.19
C ARG A 97 2.20 -12.67 -20.97
N ALA A 98 2.37 -11.40 -21.34
CA ALA A 98 1.42 -10.68 -22.17
C ALA A 98 1.11 -11.41 -23.48
N GLU A 99 -0.15 -11.39 -23.87
CA GLU A 99 -0.64 -11.99 -25.11
C GLU A 99 -0.61 -10.94 -26.22
N GLY A 100 0.29 -11.09 -27.19
CA GLY A 100 0.39 -10.12 -28.29
C GLY A 100 0.63 -8.68 -27.82
N LYS A 101 1.41 -8.48 -26.74
CA LYS A 101 1.67 -7.19 -26.06
C LYS A 101 0.47 -6.61 -25.29
N LYS A 102 -0.59 -7.38 -25.10
CA LYS A 102 -1.76 -6.99 -24.34
C LYS A 102 -1.85 -7.75 -23.02
N TYR A 103 -2.43 -7.08 -22.03
CA TYR A 103 -2.63 -7.59 -20.68
C TYR A 103 -4.13 -7.70 -20.43
N GLY A 104 -4.62 -8.94 -20.31
CA GLY A 104 -6.01 -9.26 -20.02
C GLY A 104 -6.37 -9.11 -18.53
N LYS A 105 -7.62 -9.47 -18.22
CA LYS A 105 -8.23 -9.36 -16.90
C LYS A 105 -7.43 -10.09 -15.81
N GLU A 106 -6.92 -11.27 -16.12
CA GLU A 106 -6.07 -12.09 -15.25
C GLU A 106 -4.77 -11.37 -14.88
N HIS A 107 -4.14 -10.72 -15.85
CA HIS A 107 -2.91 -9.97 -15.62
C HIS A 107 -3.16 -8.80 -14.67
N VAL A 108 -4.26 -8.07 -14.89
CA VAL A 108 -4.66 -6.94 -14.04
C VAL A 108 -4.90 -7.40 -12.61
N ALA A 109 -5.67 -8.47 -12.41
CA ALA A 109 -5.96 -9.02 -11.09
C ALA A 109 -4.69 -9.41 -10.32
N LEU A 110 -3.80 -10.17 -10.95
CA LEU A 110 -2.54 -10.59 -10.33
C LEU A 110 -1.61 -9.41 -10.04
N LEU A 111 -1.53 -8.42 -10.93
CA LEU A 111 -0.71 -7.23 -10.72
C LEU A 111 -1.24 -6.38 -9.57
N LEU A 112 -2.56 -6.17 -9.45
CA LEU A 112 -3.16 -5.47 -8.31
C LEU A 112 -2.80 -6.13 -6.98
N THR A 113 -2.84 -7.46 -6.94
CA THR A 113 -2.42 -8.24 -5.77
C THR A 113 -0.93 -8.07 -5.48
N VAL A 114 -0.07 -8.29 -6.47
CA VAL A 114 1.39 -8.20 -6.32
C VAL A 114 1.83 -6.81 -5.88
N PHE A 115 1.33 -5.76 -6.50
CA PHE A 115 1.72 -4.39 -6.16
C PHE A 115 1.22 -3.95 -4.78
N THR A 116 0.16 -4.58 -4.27
CA THR A 116 -0.28 -4.41 -2.89
C THR A 116 0.65 -5.16 -1.92
N LEU A 117 0.92 -6.44 -2.20
CA LEU A 117 1.60 -7.34 -1.26
C LEU A 117 3.13 -7.22 -1.26
N LYS A 118 3.75 -6.63 -2.28
CA LYS A 118 5.22 -6.50 -2.40
C LYS A 118 5.91 -5.75 -1.25
N ARG A 119 5.17 -5.00 -0.42
CA ARG A 119 5.71 -4.31 0.76
C ARG A 119 5.89 -5.25 1.95
N VAL A 120 5.17 -6.38 1.92
CA VAL A 120 5.10 -7.37 2.99
C VAL A 120 5.79 -8.66 2.59
N LEU A 121 5.61 -9.10 1.35
CA LEU A 121 6.14 -10.38 0.86
C LEU A 121 7.30 -10.19 -0.09
N SER A 122 8.27 -11.12 -0.03
CA SER A 122 9.33 -11.21 -1.02
C SER A 122 8.78 -11.67 -2.38
N VAL A 123 9.57 -11.48 -3.45
CA VAL A 123 9.19 -11.96 -4.79
C VAL A 123 9.00 -13.49 -4.81
N GLN A 124 9.80 -14.22 -4.04
CA GLN A 124 9.68 -15.66 -3.92
C GLN A 124 8.39 -16.06 -3.21
N ASP A 125 8.11 -15.44 -2.05
CA ASP A 125 6.87 -15.69 -1.30
C ASP A 125 5.62 -15.38 -2.13
N MET A 126 5.66 -14.29 -2.90
CA MET A 126 4.59 -13.99 -3.87
C MET A 126 4.49 -15.08 -4.95
N GLY A 127 5.61 -15.62 -5.42
CA GLY A 127 5.66 -16.76 -6.32
C GLY A 127 5.03 -18.01 -5.73
N SER A 128 5.27 -18.34 -4.47
CA SER A 128 4.68 -19.51 -3.82
C SER A 128 3.19 -19.30 -3.50
N LEU A 129 2.77 -18.06 -3.28
CA LEU A 129 1.37 -17.67 -3.08
C LEU A 129 0.55 -17.75 -4.38
N VAL A 130 1.12 -17.30 -5.51
CA VAL A 130 0.43 -17.22 -6.82
C VAL A 130 0.67 -18.45 -7.70
N GLY A 131 1.85 -19.07 -7.62
CA GLY A 131 2.45 -19.94 -8.64
C GLY A 131 1.76 -21.28 -8.91
N LYS A 132 0.61 -21.55 -8.29
CA LYS A 132 -0.25 -22.71 -8.59
C LYS A 132 -1.51 -22.36 -9.38
N ILE A 133 -1.74 -21.08 -9.65
CA ILE A 133 -2.92 -20.60 -10.37
C ILE A 133 -2.65 -20.72 -11.87
N GLY A 134 -3.42 -21.56 -12.57
CA GLY A 134 -3.22 -21.85 -13.99
C GLY A 134 -4.40 -21.46 -14.89
N THR A 135 -5.60 -21.35 -14.32
CA THR A 135 -6.85 -21.07 -15.07
C THR A 135 -7.44 -19.72 -14.69
N ALA A 136 -8.23 -19.12 -15.59
CA ALA A 136 -8.92 -17.86 -15.32
C ALA A 136 -9.82 -17.92 -14.07
N SER A 137 -10.52 -19.05 -13.87
CA SER A 137 -11.37 -19.28 -12.69
C SER A 137 -10.57 -19.30 -11.38
N GLU A 138 -9.37 -19.89 -11.36
CA GLU A 138 -8.51 -19.88 -10.18
C GLU A 138 -7.95 -18.48 -9.90
N VAL A 139 -7.65 -17.69 -10.96
CA VAL A 139 -7.22 -16.29 -10.81
C VAL A 139 -8.36 -15.46 -10.20
N GLU A 140 -9.58 -15.64 -10.68
CA GLU A 140 -10.77 -14.96 -10.17
C GLU A 140 -11.00 -15.29 -8.69
N GLU A 141 -10.98 -16.56 -8.32
CA GLU A 141 -11.17 -17.00 -6.93
C GLU A 141 -10.09 -16.42 -6.01
N PHE A 142 -8.82 -16.51 -6.42
CA PHE A 142 -7.70 -15.95 -5.69
C PHE A 142 -7.82 -14.45 -5.52
N TYR A 143 -8.17 -13.73 -6.59
CA TYR A 143 -8.36 -12.28 -6.56
C TYR A 143 -9.53 -11.89 -5.65
N GLY A 144 -10.63 -12.63 -5.71
CA GLY A 144 -11.77 -12.44 -4.80
C GLY A 144 -11.37 -12.64 -3.34
N ARG A 145 -10.57 -13.66 -3.03
CA ARG A 145 -10.03 -13.88 -1.67
C ARG A 145 -9.13 -12.73 -1.22
N PHE A 146 -8.24 -12.26 -2.10
CA PHE A 146 -7.39 -11.10 -1.85
C PHE A 146 -8.21 -9.85 -1.53
N ARG A 147 -9.22 -9.52 -2.35
CA ARG A 147 -10.07 -8.34 -2.15
C ARG A 147 -10.87 -8.40 -0.86
N ARG A 148 -11.51 -9.54 -0.56
CA ARG A 148 -12.22 -9.72 0.72
C ARG A 148 -11.28 -9.52 1.91
N GLY A 149 -10.05 -10.05 1.83
CA GLY A 149 -9.04 -9.87 2.86
C GLY A 149 -8.62 -8.41 3.04
N MET A 150 -8.43 -7.68 1.94
CA MET A 150 -8.13 -6.24 1.97
C MET A 150 -9.27 -5.43 2.58
N GLU A 151 -10.51 -5.66 2.13
CA GLU A 151 -11.68 -4.93 2.61
C GLU A 151 -11.94 -5.20 4.11
N TYR A 152 -11.83 -6.45 4.53
CA TYR A 152 -11.92 -6.84 5.94
C TYR A 152 -10.86 -6.11 6.78
N SER A 153 -9.61 -6.17 6.37
CA SER A 153 -8.50 -5.53 7.09
C SER A 153 -8.66 -4.00 7.14
N ALA A 154 -9.10 -3.38 6.03
CA ALA A 154 -9.36 -1.94 5.98
C ALA A 154 -10.49 -1.52 6.92
N ARG A 155 -11.56 -2.32 7.01
CA ARG A 155 -12.70 -2.07 7.91
C ARG A 155 -12.28 -2.21 9.37
N GLU A 156 -11.51 -3.25 9.67
CA GLU A 156 -11.00 -3.48 11.02
C GLU A 156 -10.07 -2.35 11.46
N THR A 157 -9.13 -1.93 10.60
CA THR A 157 -8.26 -0.78 10.87
C THR A 157 -9.06 0.50 11.05
N ALA A 158 -10.08 0.74 10.21
CA ALA A 158 -10.92 1.92 10.34
C ALA A 158 -11.68 1.94 11.67
N SER A 159 -12.22 0.79 12.09
CA SER A 159 -12.91 0.66 13.38
C SER A 159 -11.96 0.90 14.56
N LEU A 160 -10.78 0.29 14.54
CA LEU A 160 -9.77 0.44 15.59
C LEU A 160 -9.36 1.90 15.74
N VAL A 161 -9.05 2.57 14.61
CA VAL A 161 -8.67 3.99 14.61
C VAL A 161 -9.84 4.85 15.09
N GLY A 162 -11.06 4.62 14.60
CA GLY A 162 -12.25 5.38 15.01
C GLY A 162 -12.51 5.29 16.51
N THR A 163 -12.44 4.09 17.10
CA THR A 163 -12.59 3.90 18.55
C THR A 163 -11.50 4.64 19.33
N ALA A 164 -10.23 4.49 18.93
CA ALA A 164 -9.12 5.17 19.59
C ALA A 164 -9.23 6.70 19.51
N LEU A 165 -9.73 7.23 18.38
CA LEU A 165 -9.99 8.67 18.22
C LEU A 165 -11.15 9.14 19.09
N ALA A 166 -12.22 8.35 19.21
CA ALA A 166 -13.36 8.69 20.05
C ALA A 166 -12.98 8.74 21.53
N GLU A 167 -12.24 7.74 22.02
CA GLU A 167 -11.72 7.69 23.41
C GLU A 167 -10.75 8.84 23.70
N ALA A 168 -9.93 9.22 22.72
CA ALA A 168 -9.00 10.33 22.87
C ALA A 168 -9.66 11.73 22.79
N SER A 169 -10.89 11.81 22.26
CA SER A 169 -11.63 13.08 22.09
C SER A 169 -12.58 13.39 23.25
N ASP A 170 -12.76 12.46 24.19
CA ASP A 170 -13.70 12.56 25.31
C ASP A 170 -13.13 13.44 26.43
N ASP A 171 -12.95 14.76 26.20
CA ASP A 171 -12.67 15.76 27.25
C ASP A 171 -12.48 17.23 26.76
N ASP A 172 -13.02 17.64 25.59
CA ASP A 172 -12.69 18.96 24.98
C ASP A 172 -11.17 19.12 24.68
N LYS A 173 -10.42 18.02 24.79
CA LYS A 173 -8.99 17.93 24.50
C LYS A 173 -8.82 17.71 23.00
N HIS A 174 -8.10 18.64 22.37
CA HIS A 174 -7.62 18.45 21.01
C HIS A 174 -6.83 17.14 20.91
N LEU A 175 -7.01 16.44 19.79
CA LEU A 175 -6.24 15.24 19.49
C LEU A 175 -4.75 15.61 19.44
N ASP A 176 -4.01 15.19 20.47
CA ASP A 176 -2.60 15.55 20.53
C ASP A 176 -1.77 14.69 19.55
N ALA A 177 -0.65 15.24 19.11
CA ALA A 177 0.22 14.55 18.17
C ALA A 177 0.88 13.30 18.77
N LYS A 178 0.87 13.12 20.10
CA LYS A 178 1.43 11.95 20.77
C LYS A 178 0.49 10.76 20.59
N THR A 179 -0.81 10.92 20.83
CA THR A 179 -1.83 9.88 20.60
C THR A 179 -1.78 9.35 19.18
N LEU A 180 -1.64 10.24 18.19
CA LEU A 180 -1.49 9.81 16.80
C LEU A 180 -0.20 9.02 16.53
N ARG A 181 0.92 9.43 17.16
CA ARG A 181 2.19 8.70 17.02
C ARG A 181 2.12 7.34 17.70
N ASP A 182 1.47 7.25 18.85
CA ASP A 182 1.27 6.00 19.58
C ASP A 182 0.38 5.05 18.75
N LEU A 183 -0.74 5.53 18.22
CA LEU A 183 -1.61 4.75 17.32
C LEU A 183 -0.88 4.30 16.05
N ALA A 184 -0.06 5.18 15.45
CA ALA A 184 0.76 4.82 14.30
C ALA A 184 1.81 3.76 14.64
N LEU A 185 2.41 3.81 15.83
CA LEU A 185 3.33 2.79 16.33
C LEU A 185 2.60 1.46 16.50
N ASP A 186 1.43 1.44 17.12
CA ASP A 186 0.63 0.22 17.34
C ASP A 186 0.26 -0.45 16.01
N LEU A 187 -0.22 0.34 15.04
CA LEU A 187 -0.51 -0.15 13.68
C LEU A 187 0.74 -0.70 12.99
N ALA A 188 1.90 -0.05 13.15
CA ALA A 188 3.14 -0.50 12.56
C ALA A 188 3.65 -1.81 13.18
N VAL A 189 3.53 -1.95 14.51
CA VAL A 189 3.87 -3.17 15.23
C VAL A 189 2.94 -4.31 14.80
N ASP A 190 1.63 -4.11 14.78
CA ASP A 190 0.65 -5.11 14.31
C ASP A 190 0.95 -5.55 12.87
N ALA A 191 1.19 -4.60 11.96
CA ALA A 191 1.57 -4.90 10.58
C ALA A 191 2.86 -5.74 10.49
N SER A 192 3.87 -5.44 11.32
CA SER A 192 5.13 -6.19 11.35
C SER A 192 4.93 -7.64 11.82
N ILE A 193 4.11 -7.86 12.86
CA ILE A 193 3.81 -9.19 13.38
C ILE A 193 3.00 -10.01 12.37
N ARG A 194 1.99 -9.41 11.74
CA ARG A 194 1.20 -10.07 10.69
C ARG A 194 2.05 -10.43 9.47
N SER A 195 3.00 -9.56 9.09
CA SER A 195 3.95 -9.82 8.01
C SER A 195 4.83 -11.03 8.33
N TYR A 196 5.42 -11.06 9.52
CA TYR A 196 6.21 -12.21 10.00
C TYR A 196 5.39 -13.51 10.03
N ALA A 197 4.15 -13.45 10.51
CA ALA A 197 3.26 -14.61 10.53
C ALA A 197 2.96 -15.12 9.12
N ALA A 198 2.72 -14.23 8.15
CA ALA A 198 2.48 -14.60 6.76
C ALA A 198 3.71 -15.28 6.14
N GLU A 199 4.91 -14.72 6.31
CA GLU A 199 6.17 -15.34 5.85
C GLU A 199 6.39 -16.72 6.49
N THR A 200 6.11 -16.84 7.79
CA THR A 200 6.24 -18.09 8.54
C THR A 200 5.29 -19.16 8.03
N LEU A 201 4.02 -18.81 7.76
CA LEU A 201 3.05 -19.73 7.16
C LEU A 201 3.47 -20.19 5.77
N LEU A 202 4.03 -19.29 4.95
CA LEU A 202 4.56 -19.64 3.63
C LEU A 202 5.79 -20.56 3.72
N ALA A 203 6.67 -20.34 4.71
CA ALA A 203 7.80 -21.23 4.96
C ALA A 203 7.34 -22.64 5.38
N PHE A 204 6.29 -22.75 6.19
CA PHE A 204 5.69 -24.05 6.55
C PHE A 204 4.99 -24.72 5.36
N ALA A 205 4.33 -23.93 4.51
CA ALA A 205 3.68 -24.45 3.30
C ALA A 205 4.70 -24.91 2.25
N ASN A 206 5.91 -24.35 2.25
CA ASN A 206 6.97 -24.61 1.26
C ASN A 206 8.30 -25.03 1.94
N PRO A 207 8.34 -26.16 2.66
CA PRO A 207 9.49 -26.55 3.47
C PRO A 207 10.79 -26.74 2.67
N GLY A 208 10.69 -27.10 1.38
CA GLY A 208 11.85 -27.29 0.49
C GLY A 208 12.47 -26.01 -0.05
N GLU A 209 11.70 -24.93 -0.19
CA GLU A 209 12.18 -23.67 -0.77
C GLU A 209 13.02 -22.87 0.25
N ALA A 210 12.64 -22.88 1.53
CA ALA A 210 13.36 -22.21 2.62
C ALA A 210 14.81 -22.72 2.82
N ALA A 211 15.06 -24.00 2.54
CA ALA A 211 16.39 -24.60 2.60
C ALA A 211 17.28 -24.14 1.43
N SER A 212 16.71 -24.10 0.21
CA SER A 212 17.42 -23.63 -0.98
C SER A 212 17.83 -22.16 -0.87
N ASP A 213 16.99 -21.36 -0.22
CA ASP A 213 17.18 -19.91 -0.11
C ASP A 213 18.31 -19.52 0.84
N LYS A 214 18.45 -20.28 1.94
CA LYS A 214 19.61 -20.14 2.85
C LYS A 214 20.91 -20.51 2.14
N GLU A 215 20.92 -21.57 1.33
CA GLU A 215 22.10 -21.97 0.55
C GLU A 215 22.50 -20.95 -0.52
N VAL A 216 21.52 -20.38 -1.24
CA VAL A 216 21.77 -19.34 -2.26
C VAL A 216 22.30 -18.06 -1.61
N LYS A 217 21.74 -17.61 -0.49
CA LYS A 217 22.22 -16.43 0.24
C LYS A 217 23.63 -16.65 0.82
N ILE A 218 23.97 -17.87 1.25
CA ILE A 218 25.32 -18.23 1.71
C ILE A 218 26.34 -18.21 0.55
N LYS A 219 25.98 -18.76 -0.62
CA LYS A 219 26.83 -18.75 -1.82
C LYS A 219 27.08 -17.32 -2.33
N ALA A 220 26.04 -16.49 -2.41
CA ALA A 220 26.15 -15.09 -2.85
C ALA A 220 27.00 -14.23 -1.90
N LYS A 221 26.94 -14.48 -0.58
CA LYS A 221 27.83 -13.82 0.40
C LYS A 221 29.29 -14.25 0.24
N LYS A 222 29.56 -15.54 -0.03
CA LYS A 222 30.92 -16.04 -0.28
C LYS A 222 31.53 -15.44 -1.55
N GLU A 223 30.79 -15.38 -2.65
CA GLU A 223 31.27 -14.79 -3.91
C GLU A 223 31.58 -13.28 -3.79
N LYS A 224 30.73 -12.53 -3.09
CA LYS A 224 30.98 -11.10 -2.80
C LYS A 224 32.21 -10.87 -1.91
N ALA A 225 32.50 -11.79 -0.98
CA ALA A 225 33.69 -11.72 -0.13
C ALA A 225 34.99 -12.02 -0.91
N VAL A 226 34.94 -12.97 -1.86
CA VAL A 226 36.06 -13.29 -2.75
C VAL A 226 36.35 -12.13 -3.72
N SER A 227 35.32 -11.52 -4.30
CA SER A 227 35.44 -10.34 -5.17
C SER A 227 36.07 -9.12 -4.47
N LYS A 228 35.72 -8.88 -3.19
CA LYS A 228 36.31 -7.79 -2.38
C LYS A 228 37.78 -8.03 -2.00
N LYS A 229 38.21 -9.29 -1.83
CA LYS A 229 39.62 -9.62 -1.55
C LYS A 229 40.50 -9.48 -2.80
N GLY A 230 40.00 -9.87 -3.98
CA GLY A 230 40.74 -9.70 -5.24
C GLY A 230 41.03 -8.24 -5.59
N LYS A 231 40.09 -7.32 -5.35
CA LYS A 231 40.29 -5.88 -5.59
C LYS A 231 41.25 -5.18 -4.61
N LYS A 232 41.52 -5.76 -3.44
CA LYS A 232 42.49 -5.23 -2.46
C LYS A 232 43.91 -5.75 -2.65
N ALA A 233 44.12 -6.78 -3.47
CA ALA A 233 45.44 -7.34 -3.77
C ALA A 233 46.03 -6.80 -5.10
N SER A 234 45.30 -5.93 -5.81
CA SER A 234 45.73 -5.31 -7.08
C SER A 234 45.76 -3.79 -7.03
N ALA A 235 45.75 -3.20 -5.83
CA ALA A 235 46.02 -1.80 -5.54
C ALA A 235 47.16 -1.72 -4.53
#